data_AF-A0A7S2UB84-F1
#
_entry.id   AF-A0A7S2UB84-F1
#
_cell.length_a   1.000
_cell.length_b   1.000
_cell.length_c   1.000
_cell.angle_alpha   90.00
_cell.angle_beta   90.00
_cell.angle_gamma   90.00
#
_symmetry.space_group_name_H-M   'P 1'
#
loop_
_entity.id
_entity.type
_entity.pdbx_description
1 polymer ?
#
loop_
_entity_poly.entity_id
_entity_poly.type
_entity_poly.pdbx_seq_one_letter_code
_entity_poly.pdbx_strand_id
1 'polypeptide(L)'
;FSATVVEPKFPSSSDTIIPFSFQDYVTTLQAQRICINTDPKDLDYFEISGLRDKGYNWPVPFVKCDSRRCKADGESALVYCEYNQLSLSPSSSDDIIAGEMVDRFAQYIHTRYPQTSDDSGAFPFTYDFIRTDIKSNTALDDYVTRKDYGESGVPKIGVAVVFSSTGGESTKRYNYAIRVNSTNFNTPEEELEPAGATTPPTDQQFKSYAKNDNEACQLPDYGPSLGPYENSCTGQYMYNGAITIQRLVNDWIMHDTGANEKGYSVAENAVRFVSFPTRQYKKDGFYAQIAPFAPLLVFLGLIFPVSVIIRSITQEKELRQQELMKMMSISQSAIGWSWFISFFLFYFFSAICTAAASSGLYSNSTFGFLFIFWELSFVATITYAFVIAACFSKATRATLVGLLGFFIGFILAVSLDYTTMDKGLINFVSLHPVAAFSFGLQAIGDLEDFGVGVNKNTFRYSDHPSGYAVSDSVKMLVVDSIVWGILAWYLNRVVRGDYGQPLPLYFPFQVKYWCPRRIKSRPV
;
A
#
# COMPACT_ATOMS: atom_id res chain seq x y z
N PHE A 1 -18.14 7.05 -20.73
CA PHE A 1 -17.06 6.05 -20.69
C PHE A 1 -17.54 4.86 -21.49
N SER A 2 -16.83 4.46 -22.53
CA SER A 2 -17.11 3.21 -23.26
C SER A 2 -16.14 2.16 -22.75
N ALA A 3 -16.66 1.05 -22.22
CA ALA A 3 -15.85 -0.08 -21.79
C ALA A 3 -14.87 -0.47 -22.89
N THR A 4 -13.58 -0.40 -22.59
CA THR A 4 -12.54 -0.87 -23.51
C THR A 4 -12.24 -2.33 -23.19
N VAL A 5 -12.34 -3.20 -24.19
CA VAL A 5 -11.92 -4.59 -24.04
C VAL A 5 -10.41 -4.62 -24.18
N VAL A 6 -9.71 -4.99 -23.11
CA VAL A 6 -8.28 -5.24 -23.15
C VAL A 6 -8.10 -6.70 -23.56
N GLU A 7 -7.51 -6.89 -24.74
CA GLU A 7 -7.21 -8.21 -25.30
C GLU A 7 -6.26 -9.00 -24.38
N PRO A 8 -6.34 -10.35 -24.39
CA PRO A 8 -5.48 -11.17 -23.56
C PRO A 8 -4.01 -10.93 -23.94
N LYS A 9 -3.14 -10.65 -22.95
CA LYS A 9 -1.71 -10.51 -23.19
C LYS A 9 -1.03 -11.86 -22.91
N PHE A 10 -0.58 -12.51 -23.98
CA PHE A 10 0.38 -13.60 -23.87
C PHE A 10 1.77 -13.00 -24.06
N PRO A 11 2.70 -13.21 -23.11
CA PRO A 11 4.04 -12.67 -23.25
C PRO A 11 4.71 -13.28 -24.48
N SER A 12 5.20 -12.39 -25.35
CA SER A 12 5.97 -12.74 -26.53
C SER A 12 7.47 -12.85 -26.20
N SER A 13 8.29 -13.32 -27.15
CA SER A 13 9.75 -13.32 -26.98
C SER A 13 10.32 -11.91 -26.76
N SER A 14 9.63 -10.85 -27.21
CA SER A 14 9.99 -9.45 -26.96
C SER A 14 9.59 -8.93 -25.58
N ASP A 15 8.63 -9.57 -24.90
CA ASP A 15 8.27 -9.25 -23.50
C ASP A 15 9.18 -9.99 -22.50
N THR A 16 10.06 -10.85 -23.00
CA THR A 16 10.97 -11.63 -22.17
C THR A 16 12.15 -10.77 -21.74
N ILE A 17 12.29 -10.53 -20.45
CA ILE A 17 13.39 -9.76 -19.89
C ILE A 17 14.57 -10.71 -19.61
N ILE A 18 15.75 -10.37 -20.12
CA ILE A 18 16.97 -11.16 -19.96
C ILE A 18 17.90 -10.41 -18.99
N PRO A 19 18.19 -10.95 -17.79
CA PRO A 19 19.17 -10.34 -16.90
C PRO A 19 20.58 -10.48 -17.46
N PHE A 20 21.48 -9.56 -17.14
CA PHE A 20 22.91 -9.78 -17.33
C PHE A 20 23.35 -10.99 -16.52
N SER A 21 24.22 -11.78 -17.12
CA SER A 21 25.02 -12.74 -16.39
C SER A 21 26.09 -12.06 -15.53
N PHE A 22 26.69 -12.81 -14.62
CA PHE A 22 27.87 -12.32 -13.92
C PHE A 22 29.05 -12.11 -14.88
N GLN A 23 29.20 -12.95 -15.92
CA GLN A 23 30.18 -12.69 -16.99
C GLN A 23 29.97 -11.34 -17.67
N ASP A 24 28.72 -10.94 -17.92
CA ASP A 24 28.45 -9.65 -18.56
C ASP A 24 28.85 -8.49 -17.63
N TYR A 25 28.65 -8.61 -16.30
CA TYR A 25 29.18 -7.63 -15.33
C TYR A 25 30.70 -7.57 -15.33
N VAL A 26 31.39 -8.71 -15.31
CA VAL A 26 32.87 -8.77 -15.40
C VAL A 26 33.37 -8.13 -16.70
N THR A 27 32.74 -8.46 -17.82
CA THR A 27 33.10 -7.90 -19.14
C THR A 27 32.90 -6.38 -19.16
N THR A 28 31.86 -5.90 -18.50
CA THR A 28 31.54 -4.48 -18.43
C THR A 28 32.48 -3.71 -17.48
N LEU A 29 32.99 -4.37 -16.43
CA LEU A 29 34.05 -3.84 -15.56
C LEU A 29 35.38 -3.67 -16.30
N GLN A 30 35.65 -4.52 -17.30
CA GLN A 30 36.87 -4.49 -18.12
C GLN A 30 36.78 -3.57 -19.34
N ALA A 31 35.57 -3.13 -19.71
CA ALA A 31 35.35 -2.36 -20.92
C ALA A 31 36.11 -1.03 -20.87
N GLN A 32 36.82 -0.71 -21.96
CA GLN A 32 37.41 0.62 -22.14
C GLN A 32 36.30 1.68 -22.18
N ARG A 33 36.51 2.75 -21.41
CA ARG A 33 35.57 3.86 -21.27
C ARG A 33 36.14 5.09 -21.97
N ILE A 34 35.50 5.48 -23.06
CA ILE A 34 35.80 6.70 -23.81
C ILE A 34 34.54 7.56 -23.93
N CYS A 35 34.72 8.87 -23.88
CA CYS A 35 33.68 9.84 -24.18
C CYS A 35 33.42 9.85 -25.69
N ILE A 36 32.16 9.68 -26.10
CA ILE A 36 31.72 9.69 -27.50
C ILE A 36 30.68 10.80 -27.65
N ASN A 37 30.91 11.74 -28.56
CA ASN A 37 29.85 12.68 -28.93
C ASN A 37 28.86 11.99 -29.88
N THR A 38 27.61 11.84 -29.42
CA THR A 38 26.54 11.14 -30.19
C THR A 38 25.59 12.08 -30.91
N ASP A 39 25.62 13.39 -30.67
CA ASP A 39 24.79 14.37 -31.37
C ASP A 39 25.65 15.41 -32.14
N PRO A 40 25.72 15.33 -33.48
CA PRO A 40 26.49 16.28 -34.29
C PRO A 40 25.95 17.72 -34.25
N LYS A 41 24.79 17.98 -33.65
CA LYS A 41 24.21 19.32 -33.46
C LYS A 41 24.47 19.91 -32.07
N ASP A 42 24.81 19.09 -31.09
CA ASP A 42 25.11 19.51 -29.73
C ASP A 42 26.54 19.09 -29.36
N LEU A 43 27.46 20.05 -29.42
CA LEU A 43 28.88 19.81 -29.20
C LEU A 43 29.20 19.41 -27.75
N ASP A 44 28.28 19.64 -26.82
CA ASP A 44 28.44 19.34 -25.39
C ASP A 44 27.72 18.06 -24.96
N TYR A 45 27.08 17.33 -25.89
CA TYR A 45 26.38 16.07 -25.59
C TYR A 45 27.29 14.85 -25.76
N PHE A 46 27.71 14.26 -24.64
CA PHE A 46 28.59 13.08 -24.61
C PHE A 46 27.92 11.86 -23.97
N GLU A 47 28.20 10.69 -24.52
CA GLU A 47 27.91 9.38 -23.95
C GLU A 47 29.22 8.63 -23.65
N ILE A 48 29.21 7.74 -22.65
CA ILE A 48 30.40 6.93 -22.32
C ILE A 48 30.27 5.55 -22.94
N SER A 49 31.31 5.12 -23.68
CA SER A 49 31.34 3.83 -24.36
C SER A 49 31.15 2.64 -23.41
N GLY A 50 30.47 1.61 -23.92
CA GLY A 50 30.23 0.36 -23.19
C GLY A 50 29.20 0.45 -22.07
N LEU A 51 28.51 1.58 -21.90
CA LEU A 51 27.28 1.68 -21.12
C LEU A 51 26.10 1.57 -22.09
N ARG A 52 25.07 0.81 -21.74
CA ARG A 52 23.89 0.66 -22.59
C ARG A 52 22.90 1.80 -22.29
N ASP A 53 22.17 2.23 -23.32
CA ASP A 53 21.12 3.26 -23.24
C ASP A 53 21.51 4.50 -22.42
N LYS A 54 22.62 5.15 -22.79
CA LYS A 54 23.05 6.44 -22.22
C LYS A 54 23.34 6.42 -20.71
N GLY A 55 23.67 5.27 -20.15
CA GLY A 55 23.89 5.09 -18.71
C GLY A 55 22.64 4.70 -17.92
N TYR A 56 21.45 4.70 -18.55
CA TYR A 56 20.18 4.34 -17.91
C TYR A 56 19.91 2.83 -17.89
N ASN A 57 20.57 2.03 -18.73
CA ASN A 57 20.49 0.58 -18.64
C ASN A 57 21.90 -0.02 -18.43
N TRP A 58 22.09 -0.72 -17.31
CA TRP A 58 23.15 -1.71 -17.11
C TRP A 58 24.60 -1.19 -17.23
N PRO A 59 25.26 -0.88 -16.10
CA PRO A 59 25.83 -1.89 -15.20
C PRO A 59 25.68 -1.53 -13.70
N VAL A 60 24.50 -1.08 -13.29
CA VAL A 60 24.10 -1.13 -11.87
C VAL A 60 24.08 -2.61 -11.45
N PRO A 61 24.67 -2.99 -10.30
CA PRO A 61 25.14 -2.15 -9.20
C PRO A 61 26.66 -1.90 -9.16
N PHE A 62 27.44 -2.31 -10.15
CA PHE A 62 28.91 -2.35 -10.05
C PHE A 62 29.67 -1.21 -10.72
N VAL A 63 29.12 -0.59 -11.77
CA VAL A 63 29.79 0.50 -12.48
C VAL A 63 28.80 1.59 -12.80
N LYS A 64 29.21 2.82 -12.55
CA LYS A 64 28.48 4.04 -12.92
C LYS A 64 29.46 5.06 -13.48
N CYS A 65 29.03 5.93 -14.39
CA CYS A 65 29.89 7.00 -14.86
C CYS A 65 29.09 8.29 -15.10
N ASP A 66 29.71 9.44 -14.88
CA ASP A 66 29.14 10.78 -15.12
C ASP A 66 29.55 11.27 -16.51
N SER A 67 28.65 11.22 -17.50
CA SER A 67 28.99 11.62 -18.87
C SER A 67 29.08 13.13 -19.03
N ARG A 68 28.49 13.93 -18.14
CA ARG A 68 28.57 15.40 -18.18
C ARG A 68 29.98 15.94 -17.91
N ARG A 69 30.86 15.10 -17.34
CA ARG A 69 32.27 15.46 -17.10
C ARG A 69 33.15 15.33 -18.33
N CYS A 70 32.66 14.66 -19.38
CA CYS A 70 33.33 14.57 -20.67
C CYS A 70 33.44 15.95 -21.33
N LYS A 71 34.61 16.27 -21.87
CA LYS A 71 34.87 17.56 -22.54
C LYS A 71 35.28 17.41 -24.00
N ALA A 72 35.81 16.26 -24.38
CA ALA A 72 36.27 15.99 -25.74
C ALA A 72 35.92 14.57 -26.20
N ASP A 73 35.65 14.44 -27.49
CA ASP A 73 35.45 13.15 -28.14
C ASP A 73 36.76 12.33 -28.10
N GLY A 74 36.65 11.06 -27.71
CA GLY A 74 37.79 10.16 -27.52
C GLY A 74 38.58 10.34 -26.20
N GLU A 75 38.14 11.22 -25.30
CA GLU A 75 38.72 11.37 -23.95
C GLU A 75 38.50 10.09 -23.12
N SER A 76 39.46 9.71 -22.28
CA SER A 76 39.29 8.58 -21.36
C SER A 76 38.30 8.95 -20.25
N ALA A 77 37.20 8.19 -20.15
CA ALA A 77 36.15 8.41 -19.17
C ALA A 77 36.36 7.63 -17.86
N LEU A 78 37.49 6.92 -17.70
CA LEU A 78 37.74 6.07 -16.51
C LEU A 78 37.71 6.85 -15.20
N VAL A 79 38.19 8.10 -15.20
CA VAL A 79 38.22 8.98 -14.02
C VAL A 79 36.81 9.49 -13.66
N TYR A 80 35.87 9.40 -14.60
CA TYR A 80 34.47 9.81 -14.41
C TYR A 80 33.59 8.64 -13.99
N CYS A 81 34.16 7.44 -13.82
CA CYS A 81 33.45 6.24 -13.43
C CYS A 81 33.68 5.89 -11.96
N GLU A 82 32.60 5.56 -11.25
CA GLU A 82 32.61 4.91 -9.95
C GLU A 82 32.46 3.40 -10.11
N TYR A 83 33.32 2.65 -9.42
CA TYR A 83 33.32 1.20 -9.38
C TYR A 83 32.94 0.74 -7.97
N ASN A 84 32.01 -0.19 -7.86
CA ASN A 84 31.51 -0.70 -6.58
C ASN A 84 31.94 -2.16 -6.39
N GLN A 85 32.12 -2.56 -5.13
CA GLN A 85 32.54 -3.91 -4.76
C GLN A 85 31.35 -4.86 -4.52
N LEU A 86 31.59 -6.15 -4.75
CA LEU A 86 30.76 -7.25 -4.25
C LEU A 86 31.30 -7.68 -2.88
N SER A 87 30.54 -7.46 -1.82
CA SER A 87 30.93 -7.89 -0.47
C SER A 87 30.37 -9.27 -0.15
N LEU A 88 31.20 -10.15 0.40
CA LEU A 88 30.82 -11.44 0.94
C LEU A 88 31.12 -11.44 2.43
N SER A 89 30.13 -11.71 3.26
CA SER A 89 30.30 -11.67 4.72
C SER A 89 29.47 -12.76 5.41
N PRO A 90 29.92 -13.27 6.57
CA PRO A 90 29.08 -14.08 7.43
C PRO A 90 28.13 -13.17 8.24
N SER A 91 27.02 -13.72 8.69
CA SER A 91 26.01 -13.00 9.47
C SER A 91 26.55 -12.53 10.83
N SER A 92 27.43 -13.33 11.43
CA SER A 92 28.14 -13.06 12.68
C SER A 92 29.60 -13.46 12.54
N SER A 93 30.50 -12.77 13.26
CA SER A 93 31.93 -13.10 13.32
C SER A 93 32.18 -14.47 13.94
N ASP A 94 31.26 -14.95 14.77
CA ASP A 94 31.38 -16.21 15.49
C ASP A 94 30.86 -17.41 14.67
N ASP A 95 30.21 -17.15 13.52
CA ASP A 95 29.65 -18.18 12.65
C ASP A 95 30.72 -18.72 11.69
N ILE A 96 31.56 -19.62 12.21
CA ILE A 96 32.68 -20.23 11.47
C ILE A 96 32.18 -20.92 10.19
N ILE A 97 31.02 -21.60 10.24
CA ILE A 97 30.44 -22.29 9.08
C ILE A 97 30.06 -21.29 7.99
N ALA A 98 29.48 -20.15 8.37
CA ALA A 98 29.22 -19.07 7.41
C ALA A 98 30.50 -18.44 6.87
N GLY A 99 31.55 -18.31 7.68
CA GLY A 99 32.88 -17.88 7.24
C GLY A 99 33.47 -18.82 6.17
N GLU A 100 33.43 -20.13 6.40
CA GLU A 100 33.87 -21.13 5.41
C GLU A 100 33.02 -21.09 4.14
N MET A 101 31.71 -20.84 4.26
CA MET A 101 30.84 -20.66 3.09
C MET A 101 31.24 -19.44 2.25
N VAL A 102 31.58 -18.32 2.90
CA VAL A 102 32.11 -17.13 2.24
C VAL A 102 33.38 -17.45 1.46
N ASP A 103 34.34 -18.13 2.09
CA ASP A 103 35.62 -18.45 1.46
C ASP A 103 35.46 -19.42 0.28
N ARG A 104 34.63 -20.46 0.43
CA ARG A 104 34.31 -21.39 -0.67
C ARG A 104 33.58 -20.71 -1.83
N PHE A 105 32.69 -19.77 -1.53
CA PHE A 105 31.98 -19.02 -2.57
C PHE A 105 32.91 -18.05 -3.29
N ALA A 106 33.76 -17.32 -2.57
CA ALA A 106 34.79 -16.46 -3.16
C ALA A 106 35.72 -17.27 -4.08
N GLN A 107 36.20 -18.43 -3.62
CA GLN A 107 37.04 -19.33 -4.41
C GLN A 107 36.33 -19.81 -5.69
N TYR A 108 35.04 -20.13 -5.61
CA TYR A 108 34.24 -20.49 -6.78
C TYR A 108 34.18 -19.35 -7.80
N ILE A 109 33.96 -18.11 -7.35
CA ILE A 109 33.93 -16.95 -8.26
C ILE A 109 35.30 -16.74 -8.90
N HIS A 110 36.40 -16.78 -8.13
CA HIS A 110 37.75 -16.63 -8.69
C HIS A 110 38.13 -17.75 -9.66
N THR A 111 37.71 -18.99 -9.39
CA THR A 111 37.96 -20.13 -10.28
C THR A 111 37.20 -19.99 -11.60
N ARG A 112 35.94 -19.53 -11.53
CA ARG A 112 35.08 -19.36 -12.70
C ARG A 112 35.41 -18.10 -13.50
N TYR A 113 35.81 -17.03 -12.81
CA TYR A 113 36.15 -15.73 -13.38
C TYR A 113 37.53 -15.27 -12.85
N PRO A 114 38.64 -15.81 -13.39
CA PRO A 114 40.00 -15.50 -12.95
C PRO A 114 40.36 -14.00 -12.92
N GLN A 115 39.64 -13.20 -13.70
CA GLN A 115 39.76 -11.76 -13.85
C GLN A 115 39.33 -11.00 -12.59
N THR A 116 38.59 -11.67 -11.71
CA THR A 116 38.17 -11.10 -10.43
C THR A 116 39.23 -11.21 -9.33
N SER A 117 40.33 -11.91 -9.60
CA SER A 117 41.46 -12.05 -8.67
C SER A 117 42.38 -10.83 -8.75
N ASP A 118 42.92 -10.44 -7.60
CA ASP A 118 43.73 -9.21 -7.43
C ASP A 118 44.98 -9.17 -8.32
N ASP A 119 45.57 -10.34 -8.60
CA ASP A 119 46.77 -10.51 -9.42
C ASP A 119 46.54 -10.31 -10.92
N SER A 120 45.29 -10.22 -11.37
CA SER A 120 44.98 -10.22 -12.80
C SER A 120 45.27 -8.88 -13.50
N GLY A 121 45.32 -7.77 -12.75
CA GLY A 121 45.43 -6.41 -13.31
C GLY A 121 44.34 -6.06 -14.33
N ALA A 122 43.23 -6.81 -14.31
CA ALA A 122 42.26 -6.81 -15.40
C ALA A 122 41.23 -5.69 -15.28
N PHE A 123 41.13 -5.05 -14.11
CA PHE A 123 40.19 -3.97 -13.83
C PHE A 123 40.88 -2.60 -13.71
N PRO A 124 40.17 -1.49 -14.01
CA PRO A 124 40.74 -0.14 -13.99
C PRO A 124 40.87 0.49 -12.59
N PHE A 125 40.70 -0.30 -11.52
CA PHE A 125 40.76 0.15 -10.12
C PHE A 125 41.78 -0.68 -9.32
N THR A 126 42.24 -0.13 -8.20
CA THR A 126 43.40 -0.64 -7.44
C THR A 126 43.03 -1.52 -6.23
N TYR A 127 41.75 -1.85 -6.06
CA TYR A 127 41.22 -2.63 -4.94
C TYR A 127 40.50 -3.88 -5.43
N ASP A 128 40.29 -4.84 -4.54
CA ASP A 128 39.69 -6.13 -4.89
C ASP A 128 38.22 -5.95 -5.26
N PHE A 129 37.77 -6.55 -6.36
CA PHE A 129 36.34 -6.47 -6.72
C PHE A 129 35.47 -7.25 -5.73
N ILE A 130 35.97 -8.39 -5.25
CA ILE A 130 35.30 -9.28 -4.30
C ILE A 130 35.90 -9.04 -2.92
N ARG A 131 35.08 -8.53 -2.00
CA ARG A 131 35.50 -8.14 -0.67
C ARG A 131 35.06 -9.17 0.38
N THR A 132 36.01 -9.77 1.10
CA THR A 132 35.76 -10.82 2.11
C THR A 132 36.26 -10.48 3.52
N ASP A 133 36.84 -9.29 3.72
CA ASP A 133 37.38 -8.80 5.00
C ASP A 133 36.28 -8.45 6.02
N ILE A 134 35.06 -8.15 5.58
CA ILE A 134 33.92 -7.84 6.45
C ILE A 134 33.40 -9.14 7.08
N LYS A 135 33.56 -9.27 8.40
CA LYS A 135 33.27 -10.52 9.15
C LYS A 135 31.93 -10.54 9.90
N SER A 136 31.03 -9.57 9.74
CA SER A 136 29.70 -9.62 10.37
C SER A 136 28.71 -8.65 9.73
N ASN A 137 27.41 -8.84 9.97
CA ASN A 137 26.39 -7.88 9.58
C ASN A 137 26.61 -6.50 10.20
N THR A 138 27.02 -6.43 11.47
CA THR A 138 27.29 -5.16 12.15
C THR A 138 28.50 -4.46 11.54
N ALA A 139 29.56 -5.20 11.20
CA ALA A 139 30.73 -4.63 10.52
C ALA A 139 30.38 -4.12 9.11
N LEU A 140 29.44 -4.78 8.42
CA LEU A 140 28.93 -4.32 7.14
C LEU A 140 28.15 -2.99 7.30
N ASP A 141 27.31 -2.89 8.32
CA ASP A 141 26.57 -1.67 8.64
C ASP A 141 27.50 -0.51 9.03
N ASP A 142 28.52 -0.80 9.85
CA ASP A 142 29.55 0.16 10.23
C ASP A 142 30.33 0.64 8.99
N TYR A 143 30.65 -0.25 8.05
CA TYR A 143 31.35 0.11 6.82
C TYR A 143 30.55 1.08 5.95
N VAL A 144 29.27 0.80 5.71
CA VAL A 144 28.43 1.64 4.83
C VAL A 144 28.00 2.97 5.47
N THR A 145 28.11 3.09 6.80
CA THR A 145 27.81 4.33 7.54
C THR A 145 29.02 5.20 7.83
N ARG A 146 30.21 4.80 7.36
CA ARG A 146 31.43 5.60 7.45
C ARG A 146 31.28 6.95 6.76
N LYS A 147 31.93 7.97 7.32
CA LYS A 147 31.93 9.33 6.74
C LYS A 147 32.72 9.44 5.44
N ASP A 148 33.74 8.60 5.28
CA ASP A 148 34.60 8.52 4.11
C ASP A 148 34.12 7.46 3.10
N TYR A 149 32.91 6.94 3.24
CA TYR A 149 32.34 5.93 2.34
C TYR A 149 32.20 6.49 0.92
N GLY A 150 32.88 5.85 -0.04
CA GLY A 150 32.97 6.29 -1.43
C GLY A 150 34.12 7.24 -1.74
N GLU A 151 34.93 7.63 -0.74
CA GLU A 151 36.17 8.37 -0.96
C GLU A 151 37.35 7.45 -1.35
N SER A 152 38.46 8.05 -1.77
CA SER A 152 39.67 7.33 -2.18
C SER A 152 40.17 6.39 -1.07
N GLY A 153 40.12 5.09 -1.33
CA GLY A 153 40.52 4.04 -0.38
C GLY A 153 39.38 3.34 0.35
N VAL A 154 38.13 3.83 0.23
CA VAL A 154 36.92 3.21 0.81
C VAL A 154 35.84 3.08 -0.25
N PRO A 155 36.01 2.15 -1.21
CA PRO A 155 35.06 1.97 -2.32
C PRO A 155 33.66 1.59 -1.82
N LYS A 156 32.64 2.05 -2.55
CA LYS A 156 31.23 1.76 -2.24
C LYS A 156 30.93 0.28 -2.48
N ILE A 157 30.03 -0.29 -1.69
CA ILE A 157 29.49 -1.64 -1.89
C ILE A 157 28.27 -1.54 -2.80
N GLY A 158 28.26 -2.33 -3.88
CA GLY A 158 27.11 -2.44 -4.79
C GLY A 158 26.10 -3.46 -4.27
N VAL A 159 26.60 -4.66 -3.94
CA VAL A 159 25.81 -5.76 -3.37
C VAL A 159 26.63 -6.44 -2.29
N ALA A 160 25.99 -6.84 -1.20
CA ALA A 160 26.55 -7.73 -0.21
C ALA A 160 25.77 -9.04 -0.13
N VAL A 161 26.47 -10.17 -0.12
CA VAL A 161 25.90 -11.50 0.17
C VAL A 161 26.30 -11.88 1.58
N VAL A 162 25.31 -12.05 2.44
CA VAL A 162 25.49 -12.40 3.84
C VAL A 162 25.07 -13.84 4.06
N PHE A 163 26.01 -14.72 4.41
CA PHE A 163 25.70 -16.11 4.73
C PHE A 163 25.38 -16.31 6.21
N SER A 164 24.47 -17.23 6.53
CA SER A 164 24.15 -17.61 7.91
C SER A 164 24.02 -19.12 8.05
N SER A 165 24.40 -19.66 9.20
CA SER A 165 24.15 -21.05 9.54
C SER A 165 22.94 -21.21 10.48
N THR A 166 22.11 -22.23 10.24
CA THR A 166 21.04 -22.62 11.17
C THR A 166 21.15 -24.10 11.51
N GLY A 167 22.06 -24.44 12.44
CA GLY A 167 22.11 -25.70 13.21
C GLY A 167 22.40 -27.02 12.46
N GLY A 168 23.27 -27.84 13.08
CA GLY A 168 23.46 -29.29 12.86
C GLY A 168 24.24 -29.72 11.60
N GLU A 169 25.45 -30.25 11.80
CA GLU A 169 26.44 -30.67 10.78
C GLU A 169 25.97 -31.70 9.73
N SER A 170 24.83 -32.37 9.91
CA SER A 170 24.48 -33.55 9.09
C SER A 170 23.80 -33.24 7.74
N THR A 171 23.37 -31.99 7.50
CA THR A 171 22.77 -31.60 6.21
C THR A 171 23.32 -30.25 5.74
N LYS A 172 23.87 -30.19 4.51
CA LYS A 172 24.26 -28.93 3.86
C LYS A 172 23.01 -28.04 3.70
N ARG A 173 22.85 -27.04 4.57
CA ARG A 173 21.80 -26.02 4.50
C ARG A 173 22.45 -24.69 4.15
N TYR A 174 21.94 -24.04 3.12
CA TYR A 174 22.42 -22.73 2.70
C TYR A 174 21.37 -21.70 3.09
N ASN A 175 21.71 -20.79 4.00
CA ASN A 175 20.93 -19.59 4.25
C ASN A 175 21.78 -18.38 3.89
N TYR A 176 21.20 -17.47 3.12
CA TYR A 176 21.85 -16.24 2.74
C TYR A 176 20.86 -15.10 2.63
N ALA A 177 21.33 -13.88 2.79
CA ALA A 177 20.62 -12.65 2.51
C ALA A 177 21.42 -11.85 1.47
N ILE A 178 20.73 -11.30 0.48
CA ILE A 178 21.33 -10.39 -0.50
C ILE A 178 20.92 -8.97 -0.11
N ARG A 179 21.90 -8.14 0.20
CA ARG A 179 21.71 -6.75 0.57
C ARG A 179 22.20 -5.90 -0.60
N VAL A 180 21.26 -5.31 -1.32
CA VAL A 180 21.58 -4.43 -2.45
C VAL A 180 21.61 -2.99 -1.98
N ASN A 181 22.59 -2.23 -2.44
CA ASN A 181 22.68 -0.82 -2.13
C ASN A 181 21.66 -0.01 -2.96
N SER A 182 20.61 0.50 -2.30
CA SER A 182 19.51 1.24 -2.93
C SER A 182 19.83 2.70 -3.25
N THR A 183 20.84 3.31 -2.62
CA THR A 183 21.24 4.71 -2.92
C THR A 183 21.99 4.81 -4.25
N ASN A 184 22.47 3.67 -4.76
CA ASN A 184 23.26 3.58 -5.96
C ASN A 184 22.42 3.39 -7.24
N PHE A 185 21.27 4.04 -7.35
CA PHE A 185 20.51 4.05 -8.61
C PHE A 185 20.41 5.38 -9.33
N ASN A 186 20.77 6.46 -8.65
CA ASN A 186 20.95 7.71 -9.34
C ASN A 186 22.14 7.54 -10.28
N THR A 187 21.93 7.89 -11.54
CA THR A 187 23.06 8.27 -12.39
C THR A 187 23.87 9.32 -11.62
N PRO A 188 25.21 9.37 -11.68
CA PRO A 188 25.98 10.45 -11.06
C PRO A 188 25.43 11.85 -11.41
N GLU A 189 24.70 11.93 -12.51
CA GLU A 189 23.96 13.08 -12.99
C GLU A 189 22.91 13.60 -11.99
N GLU A 190 22.29 12.67 -11.25
CA GLU A 190 21.14 12.87 -10.36
C GLU A 190 21.50 12.57 -8.89
N GLU A 191 22.80 12.57 -8.53
CA GLU A 191 23.27 12.28 -7.15
C GLU A 191 22.70 13.25 -6.09
N LEU A 192 22.28 14.45 -6.51
CA LEU A 192 21.66 15.46 -5.64
C LEU A 192 20.16 15.23 -5.40
N GLU A 193 19.53 14.30 -6.12
CA GLU A 193 18.11 13.99 -5.95
C GLU A 193 17.90 12.89 -4.89
N PRO A 194 16.82 12.97 -4.09
CA PRO A 194 16.53 11.94 -3.10
C PRO A 194 16.29 10.59 -3.78
N ALA A 195 17.19 9.63 -3.54
CA ALA A 195 17.09 8.29 -4.11
C ALA A 195 15.83 7.55 -3.60
N GLY A 196 15.03 7.03 -4.52
CA GLY A 196 13.92 6.13 -4.21
C GLY A 196 14.42 4.74 -3.80
N ALA A 197 13.66 4.01 -2.99
CA ALA A 197 13.95 2.60 -2.72
C ALA A 197 13.71 1.78 -4.00
N THR A 198 14.79 1.27 -4.59
CA THR A 198 14.80 0.52 -5.86
C THR A 198 14.71 -0.99 -5.68
N THR A 199 14.50 -1.43 -4.45
CA THR A 199 14.26 -2.84 -4.13
C THR A 199 12.88 -2.90 -3.48
N PRO A 200 11.82 -3.15 -4.26
CA PRO A 200 10.48 -3.25 -3.72
C PRO A 200 10.43 -4.33 -2.64
N PRO A 201 9.73 -4.13 -1.52
CA PRO A 201 9.52 -5.18 -0.54
C PRO A 201 9.06 -6.49 -1.20
N THR A 202 9.65 -7.63 -0.83
CA THR A 202 9.32 -8.94 -1.43
C THR A 202 7.86 -9.34 -1.24
N ASP A 203 7.18 -8.77 -0.23
CA ASP A 203 5.76 -8.98 0.02
C ASP A 203 4.85 -8.15 -0.91
N GLN A 204 5.34 -7.07 -1.53
CA GLN A 204 4.54 -6.29 -2.49
C GLN A 204 4.23 -7.08 -3.77
N GLN A 205 5.16 -7.92 -4.24
CA GLN A 205 4.95 -8.76 -5.43
C GLN A 205 3.82 -9.78 -5.26
N PHE A 206 3.49 -10.18 -4.02
CA PHE A 206 2.43 -11.15 -3.72
C PHE A 206 1.13 -10.51 -3.23
N LYS A 207 1.13 -9.20 -2.96
CA LYS A 207 -0.05 -8.47 -2.49
C LYS A 207 -1.04 -8.14 -3.60
N SER A 208 -0.65 -8.23 -4.87
CA SER A 208 -1.55 -7.95 -6.00
C SER A 208 -1.49 -9.05 -7.07
N TYR A 209 -2.66 -9.40 -7.60
CA TYR A 209 -2.73 -9.78 -9.01
C TYR A 209 -2.45 -8.50 -9.79
N ALA A 210 -1.17 -8.16 -10.01
CA ALA A 210 -0.79 -6.95 -10.69
C ALA A 210 -1.38 -6.97 -12.11
N LYS A 211 -2.56 -6.36 -12.27
CA LYS A 211 -3.21 -6.16 -13.57
C LYS A 211 -2.28 -5.35 -14.48
N ASN A 212 -1.49 -4.45 -13.87
CA ASN A 212 -0.42 -3.66 -14.49
C ASN A 212 0.86 -3.80 -13.64
N ASP A 213 1.72 -4.78 -13.92
CA ASP A 213 3.04 -4.90 -13.25
C ASP A 213 3.87 -3.60 -13.38
N ASN A 214 3.75 -2.93 -14.53
CA ASN A 214 4.40 -1.65 -14.83
C ASN A 214 3.84 -0.44 -14.06
N GLU A 215 2.92 -0.62 -13.12
CA GLU A 215 2.41 0.43 -12.24
C GLU A 215 2.39 -0.03 -10.78
N ALA A 216 2.86 -1.25 -10.50
CA ALA A 216 2.79 -1.85 -9.17
C ALA A 216 3.90 -1.35 -8.23
N CYS A 217 5.04 -0.97 -8.80
CA CYS A 217 6.18 -0.44 -8.05
C CYS A 217 6.55 0.96 -8.58
N GLN A 218 5.58 1.87 -8.55
CA GLN A 218 5.83 3.27 -8.90
C GLN A 218 6.88 3.88 -7.96
N LEU A 219 7.87 4.51 -8.57
CA LEU A 219 8.84 5.31 -7.85
C LEU A 219 8.21 6.68 -7.50
N PRO A 220 8.71 7.37 -6.47
CA PRO A 220 8.25 8.73 -6.17
C PRO A 220 8.41 9.65 -7.41
N ASP A 221 7.45 10.55 -7.64
CA ASP A 221 7.41 11.47 -8.81
C ASP A 221 8.66 12.35 -9.00
N TYR A 222 9.55 12.40 -8.00
CA TYR A 222 10.80 13.19 -7.99
C TYR A 222 12.06 12.31 -7.97
N GLY A 223 11.94 11.02 -8.29
CA GLY A 223 13.07 10.12 -8.40
C GLY A 223 13.65 10.06 -9.81
N PRO A 224 14.93 9.72 -9.96
CA PRO A 224 15.55 9.52 -11.26
C PRO A 224 14.92 8.34 -12.01
N SER A 225 14.88 8.43 -13.35
CA SER A 225 14.35 7.33 -14.16
C SER A 225 15.30 6.13 -14.11
N LEU A 226 14.78 4.95 -13.78
CA LEU A 226 15.55 3.69 -13.67
C LEU A 226 15.50 2.85 -14.96
N GLY A 227 15.00 3.44 -16.05
CA GLY A 227 14.91 2.79 -17.35
C GLY A 227 13.51 2.22 -17.67
N PRO A 228 13.38 1.50 -18.81
CA PRO A 228 12.07 1.10 -19.36
C PRO A 228 11.20 0.23 -18.45
N TYR A 229 11.81 -0.51 -17.51
CA TYR A 229 11.11 -1.38 -16.56
C TYR A 229 11.12 -0.82 -15.13
N GLU A 230 11.36 0.48 -14.95
CA GLU A 230 11.46 1.12 -13.63
C GLU A 230 10.20 0.95 -12.78
N ASN A 231 9.03 0.92 -13.41
CA ASN A 231 7.76 0.81 -12.70
C ASN A 231 7.31 -0.66 -12.50
N SER A 232 8.05 -1.62 -13.06
CA SER A 232 7.87 -3.05 -12.83
C SER A 232 8.64 -3.47 -11.59
N CYS A 233 7.95 -4.10 -10.64
CA CYS A 233 8.61 -4.66 -9.46
C CYS A 233 9.70 -5.66 -9.84
N THR A 234 9.42 -6.51 -10.84
CA THR A 234 10.39 -7.49 -11.34
C THR A 234 11.55 -6.82 -12.05
N GLY A 235 11.27 -5.77 -12.85
CA GLY A 235 12.28 -4.95 -13.52
C GLY A 235 13.28 -4.34 -12.54
N GLN A 236 12.80 -3.77 -11.44
CA GLN A 236 13.66 -3.18 -10.40
C GLN A 236 14.63 -4.20 -9.76
N TYR A 237 14.17 -5.43 -9.46
CA TYR A 237 15.03 -6.52 -8.97
C TYR A 237 16.07 -7.03 -9.99
N MET A 238 15.84 -6.78 -11.28
CA MET A 238 16.81 -7.08 -12.32
C MET A 238 17.84 -5.96 -12.42
N TYR A 239 17.39 -4.70 -12.42
CA TYR A 239 18.27 -3.54 -12.51
C TYR A 239 19.20 -3.41 -11.30
N ASN A 240 18.75 -3.85 -10.12
CA ASN A 240 19.54 -3.72 -8.89
C ASN A 240 20.60 -4.84 -8.77
N GLY A 241 20.60 -5.80 -9.69
CA GLY A 241 21.52 -6.94 -9.71
C GLY A 241 21.20 -8.02 -8.68
N ALA A 242 20.15 -7.87 -7.85
CA ALA A 242 19.76 -8.86 -6.85
C ALA A 242 19.53 -10.24 -7.47
N ILE A 243 18.78 -10.28 -8.57
CA ILE A 243 18.46 -11.52 -9.29
C ILE A 243 19.72 -12.15 -9.88
N THR A 244 20.63 -11.36 -10.46
CA THR A 244 21.87 -11.87 -11.04
C THR A 244 22.79 -12.45 -9.96
N ILE A 245 22.92 -11.78 -8.81
CA ILE A 245 23.72 -12.29 -7.69
C ILE A 245 23.06 -13.50 -7.04
N GLN A 246 21.72 -13.51 -6.89
CA GLN A 246 20.98 -14.67 -6.41
C GLN A 246 21.23 -15.90 -7.28
N ARG A 247 21.23 -15.69 -8.60
CA ARG A 247 21.56 -16.74 -9.55
C ARG A 247 23.00 -17.23 -9.39
N LEU A 248 23.98 -16.32 -9.26
CA LEU A 248 25.38 -16.70 -9.06
C LEU A 248 25.57 -17.57 -7.80
N VAL A 249 24.90 -17.21 -6.70
CA VAL A 249 24.87 -18.00 -5.47
C VAL A 249 24.24 -19.37 -5.72
N ASN A 250 23.13 -19.44 -6.46
CA ASN A 250 22.49 -20.71 -6.79
C ASN A 250 23.36 -21.61 -7.69
N ASP A 251 24.08 -21.03 -8.66
CA ASP A 251 25.03 -21.75 -9.51
C ASP A 251 26.18 -22.34 -8.67
N TRP A 252 26.68 -21.58 -7.68
CA TRP A 252 27.64 -22.09 -6.70
C TRP A 252 27.04 -23.22 -5.83
N ILE A 253 25.81 -23.08 -5.34
CA ILE A 253 25.15 -24.14 -4.55
C ILE A 253 25.03 -25.43 -5.37
N MET A 254 24.68 -25.35 -6.66
CA MET A 254 24.66 -26.53 -7.54
C MET A 254 26.05 -27.15 -7.73
N HIS A 255 27.10 -26.33 -7.76
CA HIS A 255 28.48 -26.79 -7.78
C HIS A 255 28.89 -27.46 -6.45
N ASP A 256 28.68 -26.79 -5.32
CA ASP A 256 29.08 -27.27 -3.98
C ASP A 256 28.33 -28.55 -3.54
N THR A 257 27.10 -28.73 -4.01
CA THR A 257 26.31 -29.96 -3.76
C THR A 257 26.69 -31.14 -4.66
N GLY A 258 27.57 -30.94 -5.66
CA GLY A 258 27.91 -31.95 -6.65
C GLY A 258 26.78 -32.24 -7.66
N ALA A 259 25.77 -31.37 -7.74
CA ALA A 259 24.68 -31.50 -8.71
C ALA A 259 25.19 -31.30 -10.14
N ASN A 260 26.16 -30.39 -10.33
CA ASN A 260 26.80 -30.14 -11.61
C ASN A 260 27.48 -31.40 -12.20
N GLU A 261 28.18 -32.17 -11.36
CA GLU A 261 28.84 -33.43 -11.76
C GLU A 261 27.83 -34.50 -12.22
N LYS A 262 26.59 -34.43 -11.72
CA LYS A 262 25.49 -35.31 -12.12
C LYS A 262 24.74 -34.80 -13.37
N GLY A 263 25.24 -33.74 -14.01
CA GLY A 263 24.66 -33.14 -15.21
C GLY A 263 23.57 -32.10 -14.94
N TYR A 264 23.30 -31.74 -13.68
CA TYR A 264 22.38 -30.65 -13.36
C TYR A 264 23.13 -29.31 -13.41
N SER A 265 23.13 -28.68 -14.59
CA SER A 265 23.75 -27.37 -14.82
C SER A 265 22.77 -26.44 -15.55
N VAL A 266 22.91 -25.14 -15.32
CA VAL A 266 22.13 -24.10 -15.98
C VAL A 266 23.09 -23.21 -16.76
N ALA A 267 22.87 -23.08 -18.08
CA ALA A 267 23.73 -22.24 -18.92
C ALA A 267 23.59 -20.77 -18.54
N GLU A 268 24.68 -20.00 -18.56
CA GLU A 268 24.80 -18.68 -17.92
C GLU A 268 23.79 -17.62 -18.42
N ASN A 269 23.24 -17.77 -19.62
CA ASN A 269 22.20 -16.88 -20.19
C ASN A 269 20.83 -17.57 -20.37
N ALA A 270 20.59 -18.70 -19.69
CA ALA A 270 19.37 -19.50 -19.84
C ALA A 270 18.17 -18.99 -19.04
N VAL A 271 18.39 -18.29 -17.92
CA VAL A 271 17.29 -17.79 -17.07
C VAL A 271 16.72 -16.52 -17.69
N ARG A 272 15.41 -16.51 -17.90
CA ARG A 272 14.67 -15.37 -18.45
C ARG A 272 13.43 -15.11 -17.62
N PHE A 273 13.05 -13.85 -17.52
CA PHE A 273 11.87 -13.42 -16.79
C PHE A 273 10.76 -13.10 -17.77
N VAL A 274 9.56 -13.56 -17.44
CA VAL A 274 8.38 -13.35 -18.25
C VAL A 274 7.20 -13.17 -17.31
N SER A 275 6.42 -12.11 -17.54
CA SER A 275 5.18 -11.90 -16.79
C SER A 275 4.19 -13.04 -17.10
N PHE A 276 3.38 -13.42 -16.12
CA PHE A 276 2.31 -14.39 -16.37
C PHE A 276 1.32 -13.86 -17.41
N PRO A 277 0.73 -14.72 -18.26
CA PRO A 277 -0.26 -14.29 -19.23
C PRO A 277 -1.50 -13.74 -18.55
N THR A 278 -2.06 -12.66 -19.09
CA THR A 278 -3.30 -12.05 -18.60
C THR A 278 -4.48 -12.48 -19.46
N ARG A 279 -5.62 -12.76 -18.82
CA ARG A 279 -6.88 -13.02 -19.52
C ARG A 279 -7.48 -11.71 -20.03
N GLN A 280 -8.31 -11.80 -21.06
CA GLN A 280 -9.10 -10.67 -21.55
C GLN A 280 -9.94 -10.09 -20.42
N TYR A 281 -9.94 -8.76 -20.26
CA TYR A 281 -10.78 -8.07 -19.28
C TYR A 281 -11.35 -6.77 -19.86
N LYS A 282 -12.47 -6.32 -19.30
CA LYS A 282 -13.06 -5.02 -19.66
C LYS A 282 -12.51 -3.98 -18.69
N LYS A 283 -11.89 -2.92 -19.22
CA LYS A 283 -11.49 -1.74 -18.47
C LYS A 283 -12.55 -0.66 -18.67
N ASP A 284 -13.38 -0.49 -17.64
CA ASP A 284 -14.37 0.59 -17.56
C ASP A 284 -13.83 1.67 -16.60
N GLY A 285 -13.02 2.59 -17.13
CA GLY A 285 -12.40 3.66 -16.33
C GLY A 285 -13.39 4.64 -15.69
N PHE A 286 -14.69 4.37 -15.76
CA PHE A 286 -15.73 5.11 -15.07
C PHE A 286 -15.63 4.91 -13.55
N TYR A 287 -15.43 3.69 -13.06
CA TYR A 287 -15.47 3.41 -11.62
C TYR A 287 -14.26 3.99 -10.90
N ALA A 288 -13.05 3.80 -11.45
CA ALA A 288 -11.84 4.46 -10.96
C ALA A 288 -11.99 6.00 -10.84
N GLN A 289 -12.72 6.63 -11.76
CA GLN A 289 -12.94 8.08 -11.73
C GLN A 289 -14.07 8.49 -10.77
N ILE A 290 -15.16 7.72 -10.70
CA ILE A 290 -16.33 8.11 -9.90
C ILE A 290 -16.22 7.69 -8.44
N ALA A 291 -15.48 6.62 -8.12
CA ALA A 291 -15.41 6.06 -6.76
C ALA A 291 -14.95 7.09 -5.72
N PRO A 292 -13.94 7.96 -5.97
CA PRO A 292 -13.57 9.02 -5.04
C PRO A 292 -14.64 10.11 -4.86
N PHE A 293 -15.47 10.38 -5.89
CA PHE A 293 -16.50 11.43 -5.85
C PHE A 293 -17.88 10.92 -5.42
N ALA A 294 -18.15 9.62 -5.53
CA ALA A 294 -19.43 9.04 -5.18
C ALA A 294 -19.86 9.34 -3.72
N PRO A 295 -18.95 9.30 -2.71
CA PRO A 295 -19.29 9.69 -1.35
C PRO A 295 -19.79 11.13 -1.23
N LEU A 296 -19.20 12.07 -1.98
CA LEU A 296 -19.61 13.48 -2.00
C LEU A 296 -21.03 13.63 -2.52
N LEU A 297 -21.37 12.95 -3.62
CA LEU A 297 -22.72 13.01 -4.21
C LEU A 297 -23.78 12.47 -3.24
N VAL A 298 -23.47 11.36 -2.58
CA VAL A 298 -24.35 10.75 -1.57
C VAL A 298 -24.49 11.64 -0.34
N PHE A 299 -23.38 12.19 0.14
CA PHE A 299 -23.37 13.17 1.23
C PHE A 299 -24.28 14.36 0.93
N LEU A 300 -24.15 14.98 -0.25
CA LEU A 300 -24.99 16.10 -0.68
C LEU A 300 -26.47 15.73 -0.73
N GLY A 301 -26.78 14.53 -1.22
CA GLY A 301 -28.15 13.99 -1.23
C GLY A 301 -28.73 13.77 0.17
N LEU A 302 -27.90 13.49 1.17
CA LEU A 302 -28.31 13.21 2.55
C LEU A 302 -28.41 14.45 3.45
N ILE A 303 -27.83 15.59 3.07
CA ILE A 303 -27.93 16.84 3.86
C ILE A 303 -29.38 17.21 4.16
N PHE A 304 -30.23 17.26 3.13
CA PHE A 304 -31.63 17.64 3.32
C PHE A 304 -32.40 16.63 4.18
N PRO A 305 -32.37 15.31 3.90
CA PRO A 305 -33.02 14.32 4.75
C PRO A 305 -32.54 14.34 6.21
N VAL A 306 -31.25 14.48 6.47
CA VAL A 306 -30.69 14.64 7.83
C VAL A 306 -31.24 15.88 8.52
N SER A 307 -31.26 17.01 7.79
CA SER A 307 -31.78 18.27 8.33
C SER A 307 -33.24 18.15 8.77
N VAL A 308 -34.06 17.42 8.00
CA VAL A 308 -35.48 17.19 8.29
C VAL A 308 -35.63 16.32 9.54
N ILE A 309 -34.90 15.20 9.66
CA ILE A 309 -34.97 14.35 10.86
C ILE A 309 -34.66 15.15 12.13
N ILE A 310 -33.54 15.88 12.12
CA ILE A 310 -33.11 16.67 13.27
C ILE A 310 -34.16 17.74 13.58
N ARG A 311 -34.62 18.47 12.56
CA ARG A 311 -35.58 19.56 12.72
C ARG A 311 -36.92 19.06 13.24
N SER A 312 -37.46 17.96 12.70
CA SER A 312 -38.76 17.42 13.13
C SER A 312 -38.77 17.07 14.62
N ILE A 313 -37.74 16.36 15.10
CA ILE A 313 -37.64 15.95 16.51
C ILE A 313 -37.42 17.16 17.42
N THR A 314 -36.55 18.09 17.02
CA THR A 314 -36.24 19.27 17.83
C THR A 314 -37.32 20.34 17.79
N GLN A 315 -38.09 20.43 16.71
CA GLN A 315 -39.24 21.33 16.61
C GLN A 315 -40.38 20.85 17.51
N GLU A 316 -40.59 19.55 17.64
CA GLU A 316 -41.55 18.99 18.61
C GLU A 316 -41.18 19.35 20.06
N LYS A 317 -39.87 19.34 20.38
CA LYS A 317 -39.33 19.83 21.65
C LYS A 317 -39.54 21.33 21.83
N GLU A 318 -39.22 22.11 20.78
CA GLU A 318 -39.31 23.57 20.80
C GLU A 318 -40.76 24.06 20.99
N LEU A 319 -41.72 23.39 20.35
CA LEU A 319 -43.15 23.67 20.46
C LEU A 319 -43.79 23.07 21.72
N ARG A 320 -43.02 22.40 22.57
CA ARG A 320 -43.48 21.72 23.81
C ARG A 320 -44.54 20.64 23.59
N GLN A 321 -44.70 20.16 22.36
CA GLN A 321 -45.63 19.07 22.03
C GLN A 321 -45.21 17.78 22.75
N GLN A 322 -43.91 17.56 22.89
CA GLN A 322 -43.39 16.41 23.63
C GLN A 322 -43.82 16.41 25.11
N GLU A 323 -43.79 17.57 25.78
CA GLU A 323 -44.21 17.67 27.19
C GLU A 323 -45.73 17.55 27.35
N LEU A 324 -46.50 18.09 26.41
CA LEU A 324 -47.95 17.90 26.37
C LEU A 324 -48.31 16.40 26.30
N MET A 325 -47.63 15.64 25.44
CA MET A 325 -47.85 14.19 25.33
C MET A 325 -47.46 13.44 26.61
N LYS A 326 -46.38 13.85 27.29
CA LYS A 326 -46.02 13.28 28.59
C LYS A 326 -47.07 13.55 29.66
N MET A 327 -47.70 14.73 29.67
CA MET A 327 -48.83 15.04 30.56
C MET A 327 -50.06 14.17 30.25
N MET A 328 -50.25 13.79 28.99
CA MET A 328 -51.26 12.82 28.56
C MET A 328 -50.88 11.35 28.86
N SER A 329 -49.90 11.12 29.74
CA SER A 329 -49.41 9.79 30.16
C SER A 329 -48.70 8.97 29.09
N ILE A 330 -48.17 9.60 28.03
CA ILE A 330 -47.33 8.91 27.04
C ILE A 330 -45.89 8.84 27.55
N SER A 331 -45.31 7.62 27.54
CA SER A 331 -43.92 7.43 27.97
C SER A 331 -42.92 8.05 26.99
N GLN A 332 -41.81 8.60 27.51
CA GLN A 332 -40.76 9.18 26.68
C GLN A 332 -40.14 8.16 25.70
N SER A 333 -40.04 6.90 26.11
CA SER A 333 -39.58 5.82 25.23
C SER A 333 -40.52 5.59 24.05
N ALA A 334 -41.84 5.65 24.26
CA ALA A 334 -42.80 5.47 23.18
C ALA A 334 -42.67 6.56 22.12
N ILE A 335 -42.45 7.81 22.53
CA ILE A 335 -42.21 8.95 21.61
C ILE A 335 -40.92 8.75 20.81
N GLY A 336 -39.84 8.27 21.45
CA GLY A 336 -38.59 7.97 20.76
C GLY A 336 -38.74 6.85 19.72
N TRP A 337 -39.43 5.76 20.10
CA TRP A 337 -39.70 4.64 19.20
C TRP A 337 -40.65 5.01 18.05
N SER A 338 -41.64 5.87 18.27
CA SER A 338 -42.54 6.32 17.19
C SER A 338 -41.78 7.10 16.12
N TRP A 339 -40.88 8.00 16.52
CA TRP A 339 -39.99 8.67 15.57
C TRP A 339 -39.06 7.71 14.86
N PHE A 340 -38.41 6.80 15.61
CA PHE A 340 -37.49 5.83 15.01
C PHE A 340 -38.19 4.96 13.98
N ILE A 341 -39.35 4.37 14.31
CA ILE A 341 -40.12 3.52 13.41
C ILE A 341 -40.60 4.31 12.18
N SER A 342 -41.06 5.56 12.37
CA SER A 342 -41.54 6.38 11.25
C SER A 342 -40.44 6.68 10.24
N PHE A 343 -39.26 7.09 10.73
CA PHE A 343 -38.10 7.31 9.85
C PHE A 343 -37.57 6.00 9.28
N PHE A 344 -37.43 4.95 10.10
CA PHE A 344 -36.98 3.64 9.66
C PHE A 344 -37.82 3.11 8.50
N LEU A 345 -39.16 3.12 8.61
CA LEU A 345 -40.03 2.66 7.52
C LEU A 345 -39.84 3.50 6.24
N PHE A 346 -39.76 4.82 6.37
CA PHE A 346 -39.53 5.70 5.23
C PHE A 346 -38.18 5.40 4.53
N TYR A 347 -37.11 5.26 5.33
CA TYR A 347 -35.78 4.98 4.80
C TYR A 347 -35.59 3.54 4.37
N PHE A 348 -36.36 2.59 4.88
CA PHE A 348 -36.36 1.20 4.44
C PHE A 348 -36.82 1.10 2.98
N PHE A 349 -37.94 1.75 2.64
CA PHE A 349 -38.38 1.83 1.24
C PHE A 349 -37.41 2.65 0.38
N SER A 350 -36.84 3.72 0.94
CA SER A 350 -35.81 4.49 0.25
C SER A 350 -34.56 3.64 -0.03
N ALA A 351 -34.14 2.77 0.89
CA ALA A 351 -33.00 1.88 0.73
C ALA A 351 -33.23 0.84 -0.35
N ILE A 352 -34.46 0.29 -0.46
CA ILE A 352 -34.82 -0.60 -1.58
C ILE A 352 -34.68 0.16 -2.91
N CYS A 353 -35.23 1.37 -3.01
CA CYS A 353 -35.15 2.19 -4.22
C CYS A 353 -33.71 2.57 -4.57
N THR A 354 -32.91 2.98 -3.58
CA THR A 354 -31.50 3.33 -3.76
C THR A 354 -30.69 2.09 -4.14
N ALA A 355 -30.95 0.93 -3.52
CA ALA A 355 -30.31 -0.33 -3.89
C ALA A 355 -30.64 -0.72 -5.33
N ALA A 356 -31.89 -0.61 -5.75
CA ALA A 356 -32.32 -0.88 -7.12
C ALA A 356 -31.65 0.08 -8.12
N ALA A 357 -31.63 1.39 -7.83
CA ALA A 357 -30.92 2.37 -8.67
C ALA A 357 -29.42 2.08 -8.73
N SER A 358 -28.80 1.78 -7.58
CA SER A 358 -27.38 1.47 -7.49
C SER A 358 -27.02 0.14 -8.14
N SER A 359 -27.95 -0.83 -8.27
CA SER A 359 -27.70 -2.06 -9.01
C SER A 359 -27.59 -1.85 -10.52
N GLY A 360 -28.20 -0.78 -11.05
CA GLY A 360 -27.96 -0.34 -12.43
C GLY A 360 -26.59 0.32 -12.59
N LEU A 361 -26.07 0.95 -11.54
CA LEU A 361 -24.75 1.57 -11.53
C LEU A 361 -23.64 0.55 -11.23
N TYR A 362 -23.85 -0.40 -10.33
CA TYR A 362 -22.90 -1.41 -9.85
C TYR A 362 -23.38 -2.78 -10.33
N SER A 363 -23.20 -3.02 -11.63
CA SER A 363 -23.83 -4.13 -12.35
C SER A 363 -23.32 -5.52 -11.96
N ASN A 364 -22.09 -5.62 -11.42
CA ASN A 364 -21.50 -6.90 -11.02
C ASN A 364 -21.82 -7.25 -9.54
N SER A 365 -22.37 -6.30 -8.79
CA SER A 365 -22.71 -6.43 -7.38
C SER A 365 -24.09 -7.03 -7.18
N THR A 366 -24.21 -7.95 -6.22
CA THR A 366 -25.50 -8.54 -5.88
C THR A 366 -26.38 -7.52 -5.14
N PHE A 367 -27.63 -7.36 -5.60
CA PHE A 367 -28.63 -6.47 -5.00
C PHE A 367 -28.74 -6.58 -3.46
N GLY A 368 -28.72 -7.80 -2.92
CA GLY A 368 -28.85 -8.03 -1.48
C GLY A 368 -27.75 -7.37 -0.64
N PHE A 369 -26.50 -7.36 -1.12
CA PHE A 369 -25.40 -6.68 -0.41
C PHE A 369 -25.52 -5.16 -0.49
N LEU A 370 -25.92 -4.64 -1.66
CA LEU A 370 -26.17 -3.20 -1.83
C LEU A 370 -27.32 -2.73 -0.94
N PHE A 371 -28.41 -3.50 -0.86
CA PHE A 371 -29.54 -3.21 0.02
C PHE A 371 -29.11 -3.15 1.49
N ILE A 372 -28.38 -4.15 1.98
CA ILE A 372 -27.88 -4.17 3.37
C ILE A 372 -26.99 -2.96 3.64
N PHE A 373 -26.11 -2.61 2.69
CA PHE A 373 -25.23 -1.44 2.81
C PHE A 373 -26.01 -0.13 2.93
N TRP A 374 -26.99 0.11 2.04
CA TRP A 374 -27.80 1.33 2.07
C TRP A 374 -28.69 1.42 3.30
N GLU A 375 -29.32 0.31 3.68
CA GLU A 375 -30.18 0.24 4.87
C GLU A 375 -29.41 0.62 6.13
N LEU A 376 -28.24 0.00 6.35
CA LEU A 376 -27.41 0.30 7.51
C LEU A 376 -26.84 1.72 7.48
N SER A 377 -26.53 2.26 6.29
CA SER A 377 -26.11 3.65 6.12
C SER A 377 -27.20 4.62 6.58
N PHE A 378 -28.46 4.36 6.22
CA PHE A 378 -29.58 5.19 6.65
C PHE A 378 -29.90 5.02 8.14
N VAL A 379 -29.88 3.81 8.69
CA VAL A 379 -30.09 3.59 10.13
C VAL A 379 -29.02 4.28 10.98
N ALA A 380 -27.75 4.19 10.58
CA ALA A 380 -26.64 4.89 11.25
C ALA A 380 -26.84 6.43 11.18
N THR A 381 -27.28 6.93 10.03
CA THR A 381 -27.57 8.37 9.85
C THR A 381 -28.77 8.85 10.70
N ILE A 382 -29.83 8.04 10.81
CA ILE A 382 -30.99 8.33 11.67
C ILE A 382 -30.57 8.40 13.14
N THR A 383 -29.80 7.41 13.61
CA THR A 383 -29.36 7.37 15.02
C THR A 383 -28.39 8.50 15.37
N TYR A 384 -27.52 8.90 14.45
CA TYR A 384 -26.73 10.13 14.56
C TYR A 384 -27.62 11.38 14.70
N ALA A 385 -28.63 11.53 13.82
CA ALA A 385 -29.56 12.66 13.89
C ALA A 385 -30.33 12.70 15.22
N PHE A 386 -30.64 11.55 15.80
CA PHE A 386 -31.30 11.45 17.10
C PHE A 386 -30.40 11.91 18.25
N VAL A 387 -29.09 11.63 18.19
CA VAL A 387 -28.11 12.15 19.16
C VAL A 387 -28.06 13.67 19.10
N ILE A 388 -27.94 14.24 17.89
CA ILE A 388 -27.96 15.69 17.74
C ILE A 388 -29.26 16.27 18.28
N ALA A 389 -30.41 15.71 17.90
CA ALA A 389 -31.71 16.16 18.37
C ALA A 389 -31.89 16.00 19.90
N ALA A 390 -31.17 15.08 20.54
CA ALA A 390 -31.17 14.93 22.00
C ALA A 390 -30.45 16.10 22.71
N CYS A 391 -29.39 16.64 22.11
CA CYS A 391 -28.54 17.67 22.71
C CYS A 391 -29.13 19.09 22.66
N PHE A 392 -30.14 19.34 21.83
CA PHE A 392 -30.63 20.69 21.55
C PHE A 392 -32.15 20.84 21.76
N SER A 393 -32.57 22.01 22.24
CA SER A 393 -33.99 22.37 22.41
C SER A 393 -34.53 23.33 21.35
N LYS A 394 -33.68 23.89 20.49
CA LYS A 394 -34.06 24.82 19.42
C LYS A 394 -33.74 24.23 18.06
N ALA A 395 -34.73 24.17 17.18
CA ALA A 395 -34.64 23.39 15.95
C ALA A 395 -33.58 23.94 15.00
N THR A 396 -33.58 25.26 14.75
CA THR A 396 -32.60 25.89 13.84
C THR A 396 -31.16 25.66 14.29
N ARG A 397 -30.88 25.78 15.61
CA ARG A 397 -29.53 25.55 16.16
C ARG A 397 -29.11 24.09 16.04
N ALA A 398 -30.02 23.17 16.35
CA ALA A 398 -29.77 21.74 16.25
C ALA A 398 -29.45 21.32 14.81
N THR A 399 -30.23 21.79 13.85
CA THR A 399 -30.02 21.51 12.43
C THR A 399 -28.67 22.04 11.96
N LEU A 400 -28.31 23.29 12.29
CA LEU A 400 -27.01 23.86 11.90
C LEU A 400 -25.83 23.06 12.48
N VAL A 401 -25.85 22.76 13.77
CA VAL A 401 -24.77 21.97 14.41
C VAL A 401 -24.73 20.54 13.88
N GLY A 402 -25.89 19.93 13.65
CA GLY A 402 -25.99 18.58 13.11
C GLY A 402 -25.46 18.46 11.69
N LEU A 403 -25.72 19.45 10.84
CA LEU A 403 -25.15 19.48 9.49
C LEU A 403 -23.65 19.75 9.51
N LEU A 404 -23.16 20.62 10.40
CA LEU A 404 -21.72 20.81 10.60
C LEU A 404 -21.03 19.52 11.06
N GLY A 405 -21.60 18.81 12.04
CA GLY A 405 -21.09 17.51 12.46
C GLY A 405 -21.09 16.48 11.32
N PHE A 406 -22.15 16.46 10.51
CA PHE A 406 -22.26 15.56 9.37
C PHE A 406 -21.18 15.86 8.32
N PHE A 407 -20.88 17.15 8.08
CA PHE A 407 -19.81 17.60 7.19
C PHE A 407 -18.42 17.25 7.73
N ILE A 408 -18.18 17.34 9.05
CA ILE A 408 -16.92 16.89 9.66
C ILE A 408 -16.67 15.41 9.33
N GLY A 409 -17.69 14.57 9.42
CA GLY A 409 -17.57 13.16 9.01
C GLY A 409 -17.12 12.97 7.56
N PHE A 410 -17.60 13.80 6.65
CA PHE A 410 -17.15 13.79 5.24
C PHE A 410 -15.68 14.21 5.11
N ILE A 411 -15.27 15.29 5.79
CA ILE A 411 -13.87 15.75 5.77
C ILE A 411 -12.94 14.67 6.33
N LEU A 412 -13.33 13.99 7.41
CA LEU A 412 -12.55 12.89 7.96
C LEU A 412 -12.40 11.73 6.97
N ALA A 413 -13.44 11.43 6.20
CA ALA A 413 -13.40 10.40 5.17
C ALA A 413 -12.44 10.73 4.02
N VAL A 414 -12.44 11.99 3.57
CA VAL A 414 -11.56 12.45 2.48
C VAL A 414 -10.11 12.62 2.93
N SER A 415 -9.88 12.92 4.22
CA SER A 415 -8.54 13.13 4.76
C SER A 415 -7.75 11.83 4.96
N LEU A 416 -8.43 10.67 4.95
CA LEU A 416 -7.81 9.37 5.13
C LEU A 416 -7.81 8.60 3.82
N ASP A 417 -6.63 8.11 3.43
CA ASP A 417 -6.51 7.14 2.36
C ASP A 417 -6.83 5.74 2.92
N TYR A 418 -8.03 5.27 2.61
CA TYR A 418 -8.50 3.97 3.10
C TYR A 418 -7.77 2.78 2.45
N THR A 419 -6.96 3.02 1.41
CA THR A 419 -6.21 1.98 0.71
C THR A 419 -4.88 1.65 1.40
N THR A 420 -4.18 2.67 1.90
CA THR A 420 -2.83 2.53 2.47
C THR A 420 -2.77 2.63 3.99
N MET A 421 -3.67 3.39 4.61
CA MET A 421 -3.60 3.67 6.05
C MET A 421 -3.97 2.48 6.92
N ASP A 422 -3.60 2.57 8.21
CA ASP A 422 -3.90 1.54 9.21
C ASP A 422 -5.42 1.29 9.33
N LYS A 423 -5.79 0.00 9.28
CA LYS A 423 -7.17 -0.46 9.40
C LYS A 423 -7.82 -0.04 10.71
N GLY A 424 -7.05 0.01 11.80
CA GLY A 424 -7.53 0.43 13.12
C GLY A 424 -7.98 1.90 13.11
N LEU A 425 -7.18 2.78 12.50
CA LEU A 425 -7.52 4.19 12.33
C LEU A 425 -8.76 4.39 11.45
N ILE A 426 -8.84 3.70 10.31
CA ILE A 426 -9.99 3.77 9.40
C ILE A 426 -11.26 3.33 10.12
N ASN A 427 -11.18 2.23 10.87
CA ASN A 427 -12.28 1.72 11.70
C ASN A 427 -12.72 2.71 12.79
N PHE A 428 -11.77 3.37 13.45
CA PHE A 428 -12.08 4.38 14.47
C PHE A 428 -12.81 5.59 13.87
N VAL A 429 -12.34 6.10 12.73
CA VAL A 429 -13.00 7.21 12.03
C VAL A 429 -14.36 6.79 11.46
N SER A 430 -14.50 5.52 11.09
CA SER A 430 -15.78 4.91 10.73
C SER A 430 -16.78 4.81 11.87
N LEU A 431 -16.48 5.31 13.08
CA LEU A 431 -17.50 5.58 14.11
C LEU A 431 -18.42 6.76 13.77
N HIS A 432 -18.12 7.48 12.70
CA HIS A 432 -19.01 8.49 12.14
C HIS A 432 -19.72 7.91 10.90
N PRO A 433 -21.07 7.96 10.82
CA PRO A 433 -21.81 7.28 9.74
C PRO A 433 -21.37 7.69 8.34
N VAL A 434 -21.07 8.98 8.17
CA VAL A 434 -20.56 9.53 6.90
C VAL A 434 -19.24 8.90 6.49
N ALA A 435 -18.31 8.73 7.42
CA ALA A 435 -17.03 8.11 7.10
C ALA A 435 -17.21 6.63 6.76
N ALA A 436 -17.99 5.91 7.56
CA ALA A 436 -18.25 4.49 7.36
C ALA A 436 -18.85 4.20 5.96
N PHE A 437 -19.91 4.92 5.55
CA PHE A 437 -20.49 4.71 4.23
C PHE A 437 -19.57 5.24 3.11
N SER A 438 -18.79 6.29 3.35
CA SER A 438 -17.86 6.84 2.34
C SER A 438 -16.77 5.85 1.98
N PHE A 439 -16.14 5.21 2.96
CA PHE A 439 -15.16 4.15 2.72
C PHE A 439 -15.81 2.91 2.11
N GLY A 440 -17.02 2.57 2.55
CA GLY A 440 -17.77 1.46 1.96
C GLY A 440 -18.06 1.67 0.49
N LEU A 441 -18.50 2.86 0.09
CA LEU A 441 -18.84 3.17 -1.29
C LEU A 441 -17.62 3.18 -2.21
N GLN A 442 -16.47 3.65 -1.72
CA GLN A 442 -15.20 3.54 -2.43
C GLN A 442 -14.80 2.07 -2.63
N ALA A 443 -14.86 1.25 -1.57
CA ALA A 443 -14.55 -0.18 -1.66
C ALA A 443 -15.50 -0.95 -2.60
N ILE A 444 -16.77 -0.56 -2.68
CA ILE A 444 -17.74 -1.09 -3.65
C ILE A 444 -17.33 -0.68 -5.07
N GLY A 445 -16.97 0.59 -5.27
CA GLY A 445 -16.50 1.13 -6.54
C GLY A 445 -15.27 0.39 -7.09
N ASP A 446 -14.31 0.08 -6.23
CA ASP A 446 -13.08 -0.63 -6.64
C ASP A 446 -13.36 -2.07 -7.07
N LEU A 447 -14.24 -2.78 -6.35
CA LEU A 447 -14.67 -4.13 -6.75
C LEU A 447 -15.41 -4.13 -8.11
N GLU A 448 -16.13 -3.06 -8.40
CA GLU A 448 -16.81 -2.87 -9.69
C GLU A 448 -15.85 -2.48 -10.81
N ASP A 449 -14.84 -1.65 -10.52
CA ASP A 449 -13.74 -1.36 -11.45
C ASP A 449 -12.99 -2.64 -11.84
N PHE A 450 -12.88 -3.58 -10.90
CA PHE A 450 -12.31 -4.89 -11.16
C PHE A 450 -13.20 -5.84 -11.95
N GLY A 451 -14.47 -5.49 -12.20
CA GLY A 451 -15.45 -6.30 -12.91
C GLY A 451 -15.96 -7.50 -12.13
N VAL A 452 -15.73 -7.55 -10.80
CA VAL A 452 -16.18 -8.66 -9.94
C VAL A 452 -17.38 -8.26 -9.10
N GLY A 453 -17.44 -7.01 -8.66
CA GLY A 453 -18.48 -6.47 -7.80
C GLY A 453 -18.55 -7.10 -6.40
N VAL A 454 -19.54 -6.67 -5.62
CA VAL A 454 -19.79 -7.16 -4.25
C VAL A 454 -20.66 -8.42 -4.29
N ASN A 455 -20.04 -9.54 -3.97
CA ASN A 455 -20.64 -10.86 -3.96
C ASN A 455 -20.21 -11.62 -2.69
N LYS A 456 -20.76 -12.82 -2.46
CA LYS A 456 -20.47 -13.61 -1.24
C LYS A 456 -18.97 -13.85 -1.03
N ASN A 457 -18.21 -13.99 -2.11
CA ASN A 457 -16.78 -14.27 -2.07
C ASN A 457 -15.94 -12.99 -1.90
N THR A 458 -16.40 -11.86 -2.45
CA THR A 458 -15.66 -10.59 -2.43
C THR A 458 -16.04 -9.68 -1.27
N PHE A 459 -17.18 -9.90 -0.61
CA PHE A 459 -17.67 -9.06 0.50
C PHE A 459 -16.66 -8.89 1.64
N ARG A 460 -15.87 -9.93 1.93
CA ARG A 460 -14.84 -9.94 2.98
C ARG A 460 -13.42 -9.79 2.46
N TYR A 461 -13.28 -9.55 1.16
CA TYR A 461 -12.00 -9.50 0.47
C TYR A 461 -11.61 -8.05 0.20
N SER A 462 -10.32 -7.76 0.28
CA SER A 462 -9.74 -6.47 -0.08
C SER A 462 -8.34 -6.71 -0.62
N ASP A 463 -8.04 -6.10 -1.77
CA ASP A 463 -6.70 -6.08 -2.37
C ASP A 463 -5.84 -4.92 -1.83
N HIS A 464 -6.43 -4.03 -1.04
CA HIS A 464 -5.74 -2.84 -0.55
C HIS A 464 -4.75 -3.18 0.57
N PRO A 465 -3.59 -2.50 0.64
CA PRO A 465 -2.61 -2.68 1.73
C PRO A 465 -3.20 -2.55 3.14
N SER A 466 -4.21 -1.69 3.33
CA SER A 466 -4.94 -1.55 4.60
C SER A 466 -5.74 -2.80 4.98
N GLY A 467 -6.05 -3.67 4.04
CA GLY A 467 -6.94 -4.82 4.22
C GLY A 467 -8.37 -4.43 4.57
N TYR A 468 -8.79 -3.19 4.31
CA TYR A 468 -10.15 -2.71 4.58
C TYR A 468 -11.12 -3.20 3.49
N ALA A 469 -12.14 -3.98 3.88
CA ALA A 469 -13.12 -4.55 2.96
C ALA A 469 -14.51 -3.94 3.14
N VAL A 470 -15.42 -4.16 2.18
CA VAL A 470 -16.84 -3.76 2.28
C VAL A 470 -17.49 -4.30 3.56
N SER A 471 -17.14 -5.52 3.98
CA SER A 471 -17.63 -6.10 5.23
C SER A 471 -17.24 -5.31 6.48
N ASP A 472 -16.11 -4.58 6.46
CA ASP A 472 -15.67 -3.78 7.60
C ASP A 472 -16.48 -2.49 7.71
N SER A 473 -16.75 -1.83 6.57
CA SER A 473 -17.71 -0.71 6.52
C SER A 473 -19.10 -1.13 7.02
N VAL A 474 -19.62 -2.26 6.57
CA VAL A 474 -20.92 -2.78 7.04
C VAL A 474 -20.91 -3.08 8.54
N LYS A 475 -19.84 -3.68 9.07
CA LYS A 475 -19.69 -3.87 10.53
C LYS A 475 -19.70 -2.53 11.26
N MET A 476 -18.98 -1.54 10.76
CA MET A 476 -18.91 -0.22 11.39
C MET A 476 -20.26 0.50 11.36
N LEU A 477 -21.03 0.40 10.27
CA LEU A 477 -22.39 0.95 10.23
C LEU A 477 -23.35 0.28 11.23
N VAL A 478 -23.18 -1.02 11.50
CA VAL A 478 -23.91 -1.70 12.58
C VAL A 478 -23.47 -1.17 13.95
N VAL A 479 -22.16 -1.03 14.16
CA VAL A 479 -21.61 -0.47 15.41
C VAL A 479 -22.13 0.94 15.62
N ASP A 480 -22.11 1.79 14.60
CA ASP A 480 -22.64 3.15 14.62
C ASP A 480 -24.11 3.16 15.03
N SER A 481 -24.94 2.37 14.36
CA SER A 481 -26.37 2.28 14.65
C SER A 481 -26.64 1.95 16.12
N ILE A 482 -25.83 1.08 16.72
CA ILE A 482 -25.94 0.70 18.13
C ILE A 482 -25.40 1.80 19.05
N VAL A 483 -24.19 2.30 18.79
CA VAL A 483 -23.51 3.29 19.63
C VAL A 483 -24.25 4.61 19.64
N TRP A 484 -24.56 5.17 18.46
CA TRP A 484 -25.35 6.39 18.34
C TRP A 484 -26.79 6.18 18.88
N GLY A 485 -27.38 4.99 18.69
CA GLY A 485 -28.69 4.66 19.25
C GLY A 485 -28.72 4.66 20.79
N ILE A 486 -27.75 4.02 21.43
CA ILE A 486 -27.60 4.01 22.90
C ILE A 486 -27.32 5.41 23.41
N LEU A 487 -26.45 6.16 22.72
CA LEU A 487 -26.12 7.52 23.08
C LEU A 487 -27.35 8.44 22.97
N ALA A 488 -28.17 8.28 21.93
CA ALA A 488 -29.42 9.03 21.77
C ALA A 488 -30.40 8.70 22.91
N TRP A 489 -30.54 7.42 23.25
CA TRP A 489 -31.38 6.98 24.37
C TRP A 489 -30.92 7.59 25.70
N TYR A 490 -29.61 7.62 25.95
CA TYR A 490 -29.02 8.17 27.18
C TYR A 490 -29.17 9.70 27.24
N LEU A 491 -28.74 10.41 26.20
CA LEU A 491 -28.72 11.88 26.17
C LEU A 491 -30.13 12.47 26.23
N ASN A 492 -31.11 11.84 25.58
CA ASN A 492 -32.49 12.34 25.60
C ASN A 492 -33.12 12.33 27.02
N ARG A 493 -32.52 11.60 27.98
CA ARG A 493 -32.97 11.54 29.38
C ARG A 493 -32.17 12.40 30.33
N VAL A 494 -30.90 12.66 30.00
CA VAL A 494 -29.92 13.31 30.87
C VAL A 494 -29.73 14.78 30.53
N VAL A 495 -29.74 15.11 29.23
CA VAL A 495 -29.57 16.48 28.78
C VAL A 495 -30.73 17.31 29.30
N ARG A 496 -30.41 18.40 30.00
CA ARG A 496 -31.40 19.33 30.51
C ARG A 496 -32.05 20.05 29.33
N GLY A 497 -33.30 19.71 29.02
CA GLY A 497 -34.11 20.52 28.12
C GLY A 497 -34.54 21.81 28.80
N ASP A 498 -35.06 22.75 28.00
CA ASP A 498 -35.72 23.96 28.50
C ASP A 498 -36.93 23.62 29.40
N TYR A 499 -37.47 22.39 29.29
CA TYR A 499 -38.66 21.90 30.00
C TYR A 499 -38.50 20.43 30.42
N GLY A 500 -39.18 20.04 31.51
CA GLY A 500 -39.10 18.69 32.10
C GLY A 500 -37.95 18.51 33.09
N GLN A 501 -38.04 17.52 33.97
CA GLN A 501 -36.94 17.20 34.90
C GLN A 501 -35.98 16.18 34.28
N PRO A 502 -34.67 16.51 34.16
CA PRO A 502 -33.66 15.58 33.67
C PRO A 502 -33.39 14.47 34.70
N LEU A 503 -33.11 13.27 34.22
CA LEU A 503 -32.62 12.18 35.07
C LEU A 503 -31.15 12.40 35.45
N PRO A 504 -30.70 11.92 36.62
CA PRO A 504 -29.30 12.00 37.02
C PRO A 504 -28.40 11.21 36.05
N LEU A 505 -27.14 11.62 35.88
CA LEU A 505 -26.17 10.97 34.98
C LEU A 505 -26.05 9.45 35.21
N TYR A 506 -26.13 9.02 36.47
CA TYR A 506 -26.02 7.62 36.88
C TYR A 506 -27.36 6.85 36.86
N PHE A 507 -28.42 7.39 36.23
CA PHE A 507 -29.73 6.73 36.16
C PHE A 507 -29.70 5.29 35.59
N PRO A 508 -28.84 4.91 34.62
CA PRO A 508 -28.84 3.54 34.10
C PRO A 508 -28.44 2.50 35.16
N PHE A 509 -27.74 2.92 36.22
CA PHE A 509 -27.31 2.04 37.31
C PHE A 509 -28.33 1.99 38.48
N GLN A 510 -29.45 2.71 38.39
CA GLN A 510 -30.46 2.73 39.44
C GLN A 510 -31.51 1.63 39.23
N VAL A 511 -31.63 0.71 40.20
CA VAL A 511 -32.66 -0.36 40.19
C VAL A 511 -34.08 0.22 40.11
N LYS A 512 -34.33 1.39 40.71
CA LYS A 512 -35.63 2.07 40.69
C LYS A 512 -36.08 2.46 39.27
N TYR A 513 -35.13 2.70 38.36
CA TYR A 513 -35.43 3.06 36.97
C TYR A 513 -35.91 1.85 36.17
N TRP A 514 -35.25 0.70 36.32
CA TRP A 514 -35.61 -0.54 35.62
C TRP A 514 -36.79 -1.27 36.26
N CYS A 515 -36.99 -1.12 37.57
CA CYS A 515 -38.06 -1.77 38.34
C CYS A 515 -38.82 -0.75 39.20
N PRO A 516 -39.69 0.08 38.60
CA PRO A 516 -40.52 1.01 39.37
C PRO A 516 -41.49 0.23 40.28
N ARG A 517 -41.45 0.50 41.59
CA ARG A 517 -42.38 -0.11 42.57
C ARG A 517 -43.82 0.31 42.22
N ARG A 518 -44.71 -0.65 41.94
CA ARG A 518 -46.16 -0.41 41.87
C ARG A 518 -46.65 0.07 43.24
N ILE A 519 -47.03 1.35 43.35
CA ILE A 519 -47.76 1.85 44.50
C ILE A 519 -49.19 1.29 44.38
N LYS A 520 -49.58 0.41 45.30
CA LYS A 520 -51.00 0.03 45.48
C LYS A 520 -51.75 1.29 45.90
N SER A 521 -52.62 1.82 45.04
CA SER A 521 -53.56 2.85 45.44
C SER A 521 -54.44 2.31 46.57
N ARG A 522 -54.49 3.00 47.71
CA ARG A 522 -55.57 2.80 48.68
C ARG A 522 -56.83 3.40 48.05
N PRO A 523 -57.96 2.66 47.97
CA PRO A 523 -59.23 3.25 47.59
C PRO A 523 -59.61 4.26 48.69
N VAL A 524 -59.98 5.48 48.28
CA VAL A 524 -60.65 6.48 49.12
C VAL A 524 -62.13 6.40 48.84
#